data_AF-A0A9D7RM45-F1
#
_entry.id   AF-A0A9D7RM45-F1
#
_cell.length_a   1.000
_cell.length_b   1.000
_cell.length_c   1.000
_cell.angle_alpha   90.00
_cell.angle_beta   90.00
_cell.angle_gamma   90.00
#
_symmetry.space_group_name_H-M   'P 1'
#
loop_
_entity.id
_entity.type
_entity.pdbx_description
1 polymer ?
#
loop_
_entity_poly.entity_id
_entity_poly.type
_entity_poly.pdbx_seq_one_letter_code
_entity_poly.pdbx_strand_id
1 'polypeptide(L)' 'MAYDFIEHAKRIEHKLRQQGFSNLANRIEDARLGSSTSGELLMRLRYEAKEINAGERLPIDIRDDLEELISAIDDTGI' A
#
# COMPACT_ATOMS: atom_id res chain seq x y z
N MET A 1 -6.88 13.80 -3.02
CA MET A 1 -7.36 12.69 -2.16
C MET A 1 -7.03 11.33 -2.78
N ALA A 2 -7.83 10.72 -3.65
CA ALA A 2 -7.50 9.38 -4.20
C ALA A 2 -6.15 9.31 -4.95
N TYR A 3 -5.80 10.38 -5.65
CA TYR A 3 -4.51 10.50 -6.36
C TYR A 3 -3.30 10.42 -5.42
N ASP A 4 -3.39 11.01 -4.22
CA ASP A 4 -2.27 11.07 -3.27
C ASP A 4 -1.97 9.68 -2.69
N PHE A 5 -3.02 8.88 -2.43
CA PHE A 5 -2.89 7.48 -2.01
C PHE A 5 -2.30 6.59 -3.11
N ILE A 6 -2.65 6.85 -4.37
CA ILE A 6 -2.10 6.13 -5.53
C ILE A 6 -0.59 6.36 -5.66
N GLU A 7 -0.17 7.62 -5.57
CA GLU A 7 1.26 7.95 -5.66
C GLU A 7 2.04 7.46 -4.43
N HIS A 8 1.43 7.45 -3.24
CA HIS A 8 2.02 6.81 -2.06
C HIS A 8 2.20 5.31 -2.27
N ALA A 9 1.16 4.58 -2.68
CA ALA A 9 1.23 3.15 -2.98
C ALA A 9 2.28 2.82 -4.05
N LYS A 10 2.40 3.63 -5.12
CA LYS A 10 3.44 3.46 -6.15
C LYS A 10 4.86 3.62 -5.59
N ARG A 11 5.08 4.56 -4.65
CA ARG A 11 6.40 4.73 -4.01
C ARG A 11 6.78 3.49 -3.21
N ILE A 12 5.84 2.94 -2.44
CA ILE A 12 6.02 1.69 -1.69
C ILE A 12 6.28 0.52 -2.63
N GLU A 13 5.46 0.38 -3.67
CA GLU A 13 5.63 -0.63 -4.74
C GLU A 13 7.05 -0.57 -5.31
N HIS A 14 7.53 0.62 -5.66
CA HIS A 14 8.86 0.81 -6.22
C HIS A 14 9.97 0.40 -5.24
N LYS A 15 9.89 0.82 -3.97
CA LYS A 15 10.86 0.43 -2.93
C LYS A 15 10.88 -1.08 -2.72
N LEU A 16 9.71 -1.72 -2.67
CA LEU A 16 9.60 -3.19 -2.56
C LEU A 16 10.30 -3.89 -3.72
N ARG A 17 10.09 -3.45 -4.97
CA ARG A 17 10.78 -4.02 -6.14
C ARG A 17 12.30 -3.83 -6.08
N GLN A 18 12.76 -2.64 -5.71
CA GLN A 18 14.20 -2.36 -5.59
C GLN A 18 14.89 -3.25 -4.56
N GLN A 19 14.19 -3.61 -3.48
CA GLN A 19 14.72 -4.46 -2.43
C GLN A 19 14.45 -5.97 -2.65
N GLY A 20 13.92 -6.35 -3.82
CA GLY A 20 13.70 -7.75 -4.19
C GLY A 20 12.41 -8.37 -3.66
N PHE A 21 11.52 -7.59 -3.05
CA PHE A 21 10.21 -8.01 -2.59
C PHE A 21 9.16 -7.96 -3.71
N SER A 22 9.46 -8.54 -4.87
CA SER A 22 8.62 -8.47 -6.07
C SER A 22 7.20 -8.99 -5.84
N ASN A 23 7.03 -10.03 -5.03
CA ASN A 23 5.70 -10.57 -4.69
C ASN A 23 4.86 -9.55 -3.91
N LEU A 24 5.47 -8.82 -2.96
CA LEU A 24 4.79 -7.82 -2.15
C LEU A 24 4.47 -6.57 -2.99
N ALA A 25 5.39 -6.18 -3.88
CA ALA A 25 5.14 -5.11 -4.83
C ALA A 25 3.94 -5.43 -5.74
N ASN A 26 3.85 -6.65 -6.26
CA ASN A 26 2.71 -7.07 -7.09
C ASN A 26 1.39 -7.00 -6.31
N ARG A 27 1.35 -7.36 -5.03
CA ARG A 27 0.14 -7.24 -4.20
C ARG A 27 -0.34 -5.79 -4.08
N ILE A 28 0.60 -4.85 -3.85
CA ILE A 28 0.28 -3.42 -3.79
C ILE A 28 -0.20 -2.90 -5.16
N GLU A 29 0.44 -3.34 -6.25
CA GLU A 29 0.02 -3.02 -7.62
C GLU A 29 -1.39 -3.54 -7.92
N ASP A 30 -1.69 -4.78 -7.56
CA ASP A 30 -2.99 -5.42 -7.78
C ASP A 30 -4.11 -4.71 -6.99
N ALA A 31 -3.87 -4.33 -5.74
CA ALA A 31 -4.81 -3.53 -4.96
C ALA A 31 -5.08 -2.18 -5.61
N ARG A 32 -4.04 -1.55 -6.18
CA ARG A 32 -4.13 -0.26 -6.86
C ARG A 32 -4.89 -0.34 -8.19
N LEU A 33 -4.68 -1.39 -8.98
CA LEU A 33 -5.24 -1.54 -10.33
C LEU A 33 -6.60 -2.26 -10.36
N GLY A 34 -6.87 -3.13 -9.39
CA GLY A 34 -8.08 -3.96 -9.36
C GLY A 34 -9.36 -3.24 -8.96
N SER A 35 -9.33 -1.92 -8.77
CA SER A 35 -10.40 -1.16 -8.13
C SER A 35 -11.20 -0.34 -9.13
N SER A 36 -12.54 -0.40 -9.04
CA SER A 36 -13.44 0.35 -9.95
C SER A 36 -13.93 1.68 -9.35
N THR A 37 -13.72 1.90 -8.05
CA THR A 37 -14.08 3.13 -7.34
C THR A 37 -12.96 3.55 -6.38
N SER A 38 -12.94 4.84 -6.00
CA SER A 38 -11.96 5.35 -5.03
C SER A 38 -12.12 4.74 -3.63
N GLY A 39 -13.33 4.35 -3.20
CA GLY A 39 -13.53 3.72 -1.89
C GLY A 39 -13.00 2.28 -1.86
N GLU A 40 -13.31 1.49 -2.89
CA GLU A 40 -12.77 0.13 -3.05
C GLU A 40 -11.25 0.13 -3.12
N LEU A 41 -10.67 1.08 -3.85
CA LEU A 41 -9.23 1.30 -3.94
C LEU A 41 -8.58 1.47 -2.56
N LEU A 42 -9.14 2.35 -1.75
CA LEU A 42 -8.60 2.65 -0.42
C LEU A 42 -8.75 1.46 0.52
N MET A 43 -9.89 0.76 0.49
CA MET A 43 -10.08 -0.47 1.26
C MET A 43 -9.07 -1.57 0.88
N ARG A 44 -8.85 -1.80 -0.41
CA ARG A 44 -7.90 -2.82 -0.89
C ARG A 44 -6.46 -2.47 -0.56
N LEU A 45 -6.05 -1.21 -0.77
CA LEU A 45 -4.71 -0.74 -0.41
C LEU A 45 -4.46 -0.87 1.10
N ARG A 46 -5.42 -0.46 1.93
CA ARG A 46 -5.33 -0.59 3.38
C ARG A 46 -5.19 -2.05 3.80
N TYR A 47 -5.99 -2.95 3.22
CA TYR A 47 -5.95 -4.37 3.53
C TYR A 47 -4.57 -4.97 3.20
N GLU A 48 -4.11 -4.81 1.94
CA GLU A 48 -2.82 -5.36 1.53
C GLU A 48 -1.66 -4.76 2.32
N ALA A 49 -1.70 -3.45 2.60
CA ALA A 49 -0.67 -2.80 3.41
C ALA A 49 -0.62 -3.37 4.84
N LYS A 50 -1.77 -3.60 5.48
CA LYS A 50 -1.84 -4.21 6.83
C LYS A 50 -1.30 -5.63 6.82
N GLU A 51 -1.71 -6.44 5.86
CA GLU A 51 -1.27 -7.84 5.72
C GLU A 51 0.25 -7.93 5.49
N ILE A 52 0.79 -7.09 4.61
CA ILE A 52 2.23 -7.03 4.34
C ILE A 52 2.99 -6.59 5.59
N ASN A 53 2.52 -5.54 6.29
CA ASN A 53 3.19 -5.04 7.49
C ASN A 53 3.18 -6.05 8.66
N ALA A 54 2.09 -6.82 8.81
CA ALA A 54 1.97 -7.82 9.87
C ALA A 54 2.72 -9.13 9.58
N GLY A 55 2.77 -9.54 8.32
CA GLY A 55 3.28 -10.86 7.91
C GLY A 55 4.77 -10.90 7.57
N GLU A 56 5.37 -9.77 7.19
CA GLU A 56 6.68 -9.75 6.53
C GLU A 56 7.77 -9.05 7.34
N ARG A 57 9.01 -9.55 7.23
CA ARG A 57 10.17 -8.87 7.80
C ARG A 57 10.69 -7.80 6.84
N LEU A 58 10.02 -6.65 6.84
CA LEU A 58 10.35 -5.53 5.97
C LEU A 58 11.43 -4.60 6.56
N PRO A 59 12.22 -3.95 5.69
CA PRO A 59 13.00 -2.75 6.03
C PRO A 59 12.14 -1.71 6.76
N ILE A 60 12.73 -0.98 7.70
CA ILE A 60 12.02 0.01 8.53
C ILE A 60 11.40 1.10 7.66
N ASP A 61 12.12 1.59 6.65
CA ASP A 61 11.64 2.64 5.76
C ASP A 61 10.41 2.22 4.94
N ILE A 62 10.32 0.96 4.53
CA ILE A 62 9.15 0.42 3.82
C ILE A 62 7.99 0.21 4.80
N ARG A 63 8.29 -0.20 6.02
CA ARG A 63 7.30 -0.38 7.09
C ARG A 63 6.63 0.93 7.47
N ASP A 64 7.43 1.96 7.67
CA ASP A 64 6.96 3.30 8.05
C ASP A 64 6.07 3.87 6.94
N ASP A 65 6.47 3.75 5.67
CA ASP A 65 5.61 4.16 4.54
C ASP A 65 4.28 3.41 4.51
N LEU A 66 4.29 2.09 4.77
CA LEU A 66 3.06 1.28 4.84
C LEU A 66 2.16 1.74 5.98
N GLU A 67 2.71 2.01 7.16
CA GLU A 67 1.96 2.53 8.31
C GLU A 67 1.40 3.92 8.06
N GLU A 68 2.15 4.79 7.39
CA GLU A 68 1.69 6.12 6.98
C GLU A 68 0.53 5.99 5.99
N LEU A 69 0.66 5.13 4.97
CA LEU A 69 -0.42 4.87 4.01
C LEU A 69 -1.68 4.34 4.70
N ILE A 70 -1.52 3.38 5.61
CA ILE A 70 -2.63 2.80 6.39
C ILE A 70 -3.34 3.89 7.21
N SER A 71 -2.57 4.69 7.96
CA SER A 71 -3.11 5.73 8.83
C SER A 71 -3.82 6.82 8.04
N ALA A 72 -3.22 7.25 6.93
CA ALA A 72 -3.82 8.24 6.04
C ALA A 72 -5.14 7.74 5.42
N ILE A 73 -5.26 6.43 5.14
CA ILE A 73 -6.53 5.84 4.68
C ILE A 73 -7.55 5.78 5.83
N ASP A 74 -7.12 5.35 7.02
CA ASP A 74 -7.98 5.29 8.22
C ASP A 74 -8.57 6.67 8.55
N ASP A 75 -7.81 7.76 8.36
CA ASP A 75 -8.26 9.15 8.54
C ASP A 75 -9.34 9.59 7.54
N THR A 76 -9.52 8.87 6.43
CA THR A 76 -10.61 9.17 5.47
C THR A 76 -11.98 8.69 5.95
N GLY A 77 -12.05 7.88 7.01
CA GLY A 77 -13.29 7.33 7.55
C GLY A 77 -13.93 6.24 6.70
N ILE A 78 -13.14 5.62 5.81
CA ILE A 78 -13.54 4.47 4.96
C ILE A 78 -13.34 3.15 5.71
#